data_AF-A0A524KK05-F1
#
_entry.id   AF-A0A524KK05-F1
#
_cell.length_a   1.000
_cell.length_b   1.000
_cell.length_c   1.000
_cell.angle_alpha   90.00
_cell.angle_beta   90.00
_cell.angle_gamma   90.00
#
_symmetry.space_group_name_H-M   'P 1'
#
loop_
_entity.id
_entity.type
_entity.pdbx_description
1 polymer ?
#
loop_
_entity_poly.entity_id
_entity_poly.type
_entity_poly.pdbx_seq_one_letter_code
_entity_poly.pdbx_strand_id
1 'polypeptide(L)'
;MDYRYSLYDALVSINVPNDKARAVVDAMEREMGTTLATKTDLDHLRGEVRQEIALVRKDLEILSGSVRGEIAGVRKDLELLSTTMTVRLGSMLVVGFGLTIAALKFFQA
;
A
#
# COMPACT_ATOMS: atom_id res chain seq x y z
N MET A 1 44.12 1.77 1.50
CA MET A 1 45.14 2.80 1.78
C MET A 1 46.20 2.87 0.67
N ASP A 2 46.46 1.78 -0.07
CA ASP A 2 47.48 1.75 -1.13
C ASP A 2 47.19 2.61 -2.37
N TYR A 3 45.93 2.78 -2.77
CA TYR A 3 45.58 3.53 -4.01
C TYR A 3 45.94 5.02 -3.99
N ARG A 4 46.03 5.64 -2.80
CA ARG A 4 46.37 7.07 -2.65
C ARG A 4 47.84 7.33 -2.90
N TYR A 5 48.68 6.43 -2.40
CA TYR A 5 50.11 6.48 -2.63
C TYR A 5 50.44 6.10 -4.06
N SER A 6 49.74 5.13 -4.67
CA SER A 6 50.00 4.75 -6.07
C SER A 6 49.68 5.86 -7.07
N LEU A 7 48.61 6.66 -6.87
CA LEU A 7 48.27 7.76 -7.78
C LEU A 7 49.21 8.95 -7.60
N TYR A 8 49.54 9.31 -6.35
CA TYR A 8 50.51 10.36 -6.07
C TYR A 8 51.89 10.00 -6.64
N ASP A 9 52.36 8.78 -6.40
CA ASP A 9 53.64 8.27 -6.88
C ASP A 9 53.67 8.16 -8.41
N ALA A 10 52.56 7.76 -9.04
CA ALA A 10 52.42 7.78 -10.49
C ALA A 10 52.50 9.21 -11.07
N LEU A 11 51.86 10.20 -10.43
CA LEU A 11 51.92 11.61 -10.86
C LEU A 11 53.34 12.18 -10.71
N VAL A 12 54.04 11.85 -9.63
CA VAL A 12 55.43 12.25 -9.42
C VAL A 12 56.37 11.55 -10.43
N SER A 13 56.10 10.29 -10.78
CA SER A 13 56.89 9.53 -11.76
C SER A 13 56.84 10.09 -13.19
N ILE A 14 55.77 10.82 -13.54
CA ILE A 14 55.62 11.53 -14.83
C ILE A 14 56.06 13.01 -14.72
N ASN A 15 56.86 13.34 -13.72
CA ASN A 15 57.47 14.66 -13.49
C ASN A 15 56.46 15.79 -13.17
N VAL A 16 55.31 15.46 -12.58
CA VAL A 16 54.39 16.48 -12.04
C VAL A 16 54.95 17.01 -10.72
N PRO A 17 55.00 18.34 -10.51
CA PRO A 17 55.44 18.93 -9.24
C PRO A 17 54.61 18.43 -8.05
N ASN A 18 55.28 18.13 -6.93
CA ASN A 18 54.66 17.57 -5.73
C ASN A 18 53.41 18.32 -5.25
N ASP A 19 53.43 19.65 -5.32
CA ASP A 19 52.29 20.50 -4.90
C ASP A 19 51.06 20.31 -5.79
N LYS A 20 51.27 20.11 -7.10
CA LYS A 20 50.19 19.87 -8.06
C LYS A 20 49.64 18.45 -7.96
N ALA A 21 50.52 17.46 -7.77
CA ALA A 21 50.11 16.07 -7.55
C ALA A 21 49.24 15.95 -6.29
N ARG A 22 49.61 16.65 -5.22
CA ARG A 22 48.84 16.71 -3.98
C ARG A 22 47.48 17.37 -4.16
N ALA A 23 47.43 18.51 -4.86
CA ALA A 23 46.17 19.20 -5.15
C ALA A 23 45.19 18.35 -5.97
N VAL A 24 45.68 17.53 -6.91
CA VAL A 24 44.85 16.62 -7.70
C VAL A 24 44.29 15.49 -6.85
N VAL A 25 45.10 14.89 -5.97
CA VAL A 25 44.64 13.85 -5.05
C VAL A 25 43.60 14.40 -4.06
N ASP A 26 43.82 15.60 -3.52
CA ASP A 26 42.88 16.25 -2.60
C ASP A 26 41.57 16.65 -3.29
N ALA A 27 41.65 17.17 -4.52
CA ALA A 27 40.47 17.48 -5.33
C ALA A 27 39.66 16.21 -5.66
N MET A 28 40.35 15.13 -6.05
CA MET A 28 39.72 13.85 -6.35
C MET A 28 39.09 13.21 -5.11
N GLU A 29 39.72 13.29 -3.93
CA GLU A 29 39.14 12.82 -2.67
C GLU A 29 37.86 13.59 -2.33
N ARG A 30 37.91 14.91 -2.47
CA ARG A 30 36.74 15.77 -2.23
C ARG A 30 35.62 15.45 -3.23
N GLU A 31 35.94 15.25 -4.51
CA GLU A 31 34.99 14.90 -5.55
C GLU A 31 34.40 13.48 -5.37
N MET A 32 35.19 12.51 -4.90
CA MET A 32 34.68 11.19 -4.54
C MET A 32 33.71 11.23 -3.35
N GLY A 33 33.95 12.13 -2.39
CA GLY A 33 33.06 12.33 -1.25
C GLY A 33 31.77 13.08 -1.57
N THR A 34 31.77 13.92 -2.61
CA THR A 34 30.60 14.76 -2.96
C THR A 34 29.76 14.23 -4.12
N THR A 35 30.38 13.51 -5.07
CA THR A 35 29.75 13.21 -6.36
C THR A 35 29.36 11.74 -6.50
N LEU A 36 29.99 10.83 -5.76
CA LEU A 36 29.55 9.45 -5.70
C LEU A 36 28.45 9.31 -4.65
N ALA A 37 27.30 8.76 -5.07
CA ALA A 37 26.32 8.22 -4.13
C ALA A 37 27.05 7.25 -3.20
N THR A 38 27.15 7.64 -1.94
CA THR A 38 27.92 6.88 -0.96
C THR A 38 27.15 5.62 -0.60
N LYS A 39 27.86 4.62 -0.07
CA LYS A 39 27.18 3.42 0.47
C LYS A 39 26.11 3.80 1.50
N THR A 40 26.33 4.89 2.23
CA THR A 40 25.38 5.48 3.19
C THR A 40 24.08 5.90 2.51
N ASP A 41 24.13 6.57 1.36
CA ASP A 41 22.94 7.01 0.62
C ASP A 41 22.10 5.82 0.14
N LEU A 42 22.77 4.76 -0.33
CA LEU A 42 22.10 3.51 -0.71
C LEU A 42 21.45 2.81 0.48
N ASP A 43 22.07 2.83 1.65
CA ASP A 43 21.50 2.26 2.86
C ASP A 43 20.31 3.10 3.37
N HIS A 44 20.36 4.43 3.24
CA HIS A 44 19.24 5.32 3.50
C HIS A 44 18.06 5.03 2.56
N LEU A 45 18.28 4.99 1.24
CA LEU A 45 17.25 4.66 0.24
C LEU A 45 16.65 3.28 0.49
N ARG A 46 17.48 2.28 0.85
CA ARG A 46 16.99 0.95 1.25
C ARG A 46 16.13 1.00 2.50
N GLY A 47 16.47 1.86 3.46
CA GLY A 47 15.67 2.11 4.65
C GLY A 47 14.31 2.70 4.32
N GLU A 48 14.29 3.77 3.52
CA GLU A 48 13.07 4.45 3.08
C GLU A 48 12.15 3.50 2.31
N VAL A 49 12.68 2.76 1.33
CA VAL A 49 11.89 1.78 0.57
C VAL A 49 11.31 0.68 1.47
N ARG A 50 12.07 0.20 2.45
CA ARG A 50 11.55 -0.78 3.42
C ARG A 50 10.42 -0.21 4.26
N GLN A 51 10.53 1.05 4.66
CA GLN A 51 9.50 1.75 5.41
C GLN A 51 8.23 1.95 4.57
N GLU A 52 8.36 2.40 3.33
CA GLU A 52 7.23 2.54 2.40
C GLU A 52 6.53 1.21 2.15
N ILE A 53 7.29 0.13 1.92
CA ILE A 53 6.71 -1.22 1.76
C ILE A 53 5.93 -1.63 3.01
N ALA A 54 6.43 -1.32 4.21
CA ALA A 54 5.73 -1.64 5.45
C ALA A 54 4.41 -0.85 5.58
N LEU A 55 4.40 0.43 5.19
CA LEU A 55 3.20 1.26 5.18
C LEU A 55 2.16 0.74 4.17
N VAL A 56 2.58 0.47 2.93
CA VAL A 56 1.68 -0.09 1.90
C VAL A 56 1.07 -1.41 2.33
N ARG A 57 1.84 -2.28 2.98
CA ARG A 57 1.31 -3.55 3.53
C ARG A 57 0.23 -3.31 4.58
N LYS A 58 0.42 -2.33 5.47
CA LYS A 58 -0.56 -1.98 6.50
C LYS A 58 -1.84 -1.41 5.88
N ASP A 59 -1.70 -0.53 4.89
CA ASP A 59 -2.86 0.05 4.19
C ASP A 59 -3.66 -1.03 3.45
N LEU A 60 -2.97 -2.01 2.86
CA LEU A 60 -3.61 -3.14 2.20
C LEU A 60 -4.35 -4.06 3.19
N GLU A 61 -3.81 -4.28 4.39
CA GLU A 61 -4.47 -5.01 5.46
C GLU A 61 -5.75 -4.30 5.93
N ILE A 62 -5.68 -2.99 6.14
CA ILE A 62 -6.83 -2.15 6.50
C ILE A 62 -7.90 -2.22 5.41
N LEU A 63 -7.51 -2.04 4.15
CA LEU A 63 -8.44 -2.10 3.02
C LEU A 63 -9.09 -3.48 2.90
N SER A 64 -8.30 -4.56 3.05
CA SER A 64 -8.84 -5.93 3.04
C SER A 64 -9.85 -6.15 4.16
N GLY A 65 -9.56 -5.63 5.36
CA GLY A 65 -10.48 -5.64 6.50
C GLY A 65 -11.78 -4.89 6.22
N SER A 66 -11.69 -3.68 5.67
CA SER A 66 -12.85 -2.86 5.29
C SER A 66 -13.74 -3.56 4.28
N VAL A 67 -13.14 -4.08 3.20
CA VAL A 67 -13.88 -4.80 2.14
C VAL A 67 -14.57 -6.04 2.70
N ARG A 68 -13.92 -6.81 3.58
CA ARG A 68 -14.55 -7.94 4.26
C ARG A 68 -15.73 -7.50 5.13
N GLY A 69 -15.59 -6.39 5.85
CA GLY A 69 -16.66 -5.79 6.64
C GLY A 69 -17.86 -5.38 5.79
N GLU A 70 -17.61 -4.68 4.69
CA GLU A 70 -18.65 -4.25 3.74
C GLU A 70 -19.38 -5.46 3.12
N ILE A 71 -18.65 -6.49 2.68
CA ILE A 71 -19.26 -7.72 2.14
C ILE A 71 -20.15 -8.39 3.19
N ALA A 72 -19.70 -8.46 4.44
CA ALA A 72 -20.50 -9.02 5.53
C ALA A 72 -21.75 -8.18 5.82
N GLY A 73 -21.64 -6.85 5.74
CA GLY A 73 -22.78 -5.93 5.84
C GLY A 73 -23.81 -6.16 4.73
N VAL A 74 -23.37 -6.15 3.47
CA VAL A 74 -24.23 -6.39 2.30
C VAL A 74 -24.93 -7.74 2.39
N ARG A 75 -24.26 -8.80 2.86
CA ARG A 75 -24.89 -10.11 3.07
C ARG A 75 -26.03 -10.05 4.09
N LYS A 76 -25.85 -9.34 5.20
CA LYS A 76 -26.90 -9.16 6.21
C LYS A 76 -28.06 -8.35 5.66
N ASP A 77 -27.78 -7.29 4.91
CA ASP A 77 -28.83 -6.45 4.31
C ASP A 77 -29.69 -7.25 3.32
N LEU A 78 -29.08 -8.13 2.53
CA LEU A 78 -29.80 -9.05 1.63
C LEU A 78 -30.66 -10.06 2.40
N GLU A 79 -30.16 -10.61 3.51
CA GLU A 79 -30.93 -11.54 4.35
C GLU A 79 -32.13 -10.84 5.03
N LEU A 80 -31.92 -9.62 5.52
CA LEU A 80 -32.98 -8.78 6.08
C LEU A 80 -34.02 -8.43 5.03
N LEU A 81 -33.59 -8.07 3.81
CA LEU A 81 -34.50 -7.77 2.71
C LEU A 81 -35.32 -8.99 2.33
N SER A 82 -34.68 -10.16 2.20
CA SER A 82 -35.36 -11.43 1.90
C SER A 82 -36.40 -11.77 2.97
N THR A 83 -36.03 -11.67 4.25
CA THR A 83 -36.95 -11.94 5.37
C THR A 83 -38.12 -10.95 5.38
N THR A 84 -37.84 -9.67 5.17
CA THR A 84 -38.85 -8.61 5.12
C THR A 84 -39.84 -8.84 3.98
N MET A 85 -39.35 -9.22 2.79
CA MET A 85 -40.21 -9.54 1.65
C MET A 85 -41.05 -10.79 1.92
N THR A 86 -40.47 -11.85 2.47
CA THR A 86 -41.23 -13.07 2.85
C THR A 86 -42.35 -12.76 3.84
N VAL A 87 -42.07 -11.97 4.88
CA VAL A 87 -43.08 -11.58 5.88
C VAL A 87 -44.16 -10.71 5.23
N ARG A 88 -43.79 -9.71 4.43
CA ARG A 88 -44.74 -8.79 3.79
C ARG A 88 -45.63 -9.50 2.76
N LEU A 89 -45.06 -10.39 1.97
CA LEU A 89 -45.82 -11.19 0.99
C LEU A 89 -46.72 -12.20 1.71
N GLY A 90 -46.22 -12.86 2.75
CA GLY A 90 -47.00 -13.79 3.57
C GLY A 90 -48.21 -13.12 4.22
N SER A 91 -48.03 -11.93 4.82
CA SER A 91 -49.14 -11.19 5.42
C SER A 91 -50.15 -10.70 4.38
N MET A 92 -49.69 -10.22 3.21
CA MET A 92 -50.59 -9.87 2.10
C MET A 92 -51.42 -11.06 1.61
N LEU A 93 -50.83 -12.26 1.52
CA LEU A 93 -51.57 -13.48 1.15
C LEU A 93 -52.62 -13.84 2.20
N VAL A 94 -52.27 -13.82 3.49
CA VAL A 94 -53.22 -14.12 4.58
C VAL A 94 -54.40 -13.14 4.57
N VAL A 95 -54.14 -11.83 4.41
CA VAL A 95 -55.19 -10.82 4.29
C VAL A 95 -56.04 -11.05 3.05
N GLY A 96 -55.40 -11.33 1.90
CA GLY A 96 -56.10 -11.61 0.64
C GLY A 96 -57.04 -12.81 0.74
N PHE A 97 -56.57 -13.95 1.25
CA PHE A 97 -57.40 -15.14 1.47
C PHE A 97 -58.49 -14.89 2.51
N GLY A 98 -58.20 -14.16 3.59
CA GLY A 98 -59.20 -13.80 4.59
C GLY A 98 -60.37 -13.01 3.99
N LEU A 99 -60.06 -12.03 3.12
CA LEU A 99 -61.08 -11.22 2.44
C LEU A 99 -61.90 -12.03 1.43
N THR A 100 -61.29 -12.92 0.65
CA THR A 100 -62.03 -13.75 -0.32
C THR A 100 -62.97 -14.74 0.36
N ILE A 101 -62.53 -15.36 1.46
CA ILE A 101 -63.38 -16.25 2.26
C ILE A 101 -64.54 -15.47 2.91
N ALA A 102 -64.28 -14.29 3.48
CA ALA A 102 -65.31 -13.45 4.07
C ALA A 102 -66.38 -13.03 3.02
N ALA A 103 -65.94 -12.64 1.83
CA ALA A 103 -66.85 -12.28 0.73
C ALA A 103 -67.72 -13.47 0.27
N LEU A 104 -67.15 -14.67 0.16
CA LEU A 104 -67.91 -15.89 -0.18
C LEU A 104 -68.99 -16.20 0.86
N LYS A 105 -68.67 -16.08 2.16
CA LYS A 105 -69.66 -16.28 3.22
C LYS A 105 -70.77 -15.23 3.21
N PHE A 106 -70.45 -13.98 2.87
CA PHE A 106 -71.46 -12.92 2.77
C PHE A 106 -72.42 -13.11 1.59
N PHE A 107 -71.96 -13.69 0.47
CA PHE A 107 -72.82 -13.94 -0.69
C PHE A 107 -73.68 -15.21 -0.56
N GLN A 108 -73.31 -16.12 0.35
CA GLN A 108 -74.09 -17.33 0.67
C GLN A 108 -75.06 -17.14 1.85
N ALA A 109 -74.98 -16.00 2.56
CA ALA A 109 -75.89 -15.59 3.62
C ALA A 109 -77.01 -14.70 3.06
#